data_AF-A0A4V0XJM3-F1
#
_entry.id   AF-A0A4V0XJM3-F1
#
_cell.length_a   1.000
_cell.length_b   1.000
_cell.length_c   1.000
_cell.angle_alpha   90.00
_cell.angle_beta   90.00
_cell.angle_gamma   90.00
#
_symmetry.space_group_name_H-M   'P 1'
#
loop_
_entity.id
_entity.type
_entity.pdbx_description
1 polymer ?
#
loop_
_entity_poly.entity_id
_entity_poly.type
_entity_poly.pdbx_seq_one_letter_code
_entity_poly.pdbx_strand_id
1 'polypeptide(L)'
;MRTLSPRSGFDYPDEFVLSPAGPPMPPAPLPSAGEPDVPACLAVLGLRPPLTIEDVKQAYLAKAVTAHPDRGGSPEQFIRLQKAFEEANEYVKFKASKLEWLASKVEAYAEQQEIASAAIERGGAIEMEETDWLRKSFGEDFGHVADKLVAVRLRGPQADDVFAILLGFRAESLKDLALLDLAGGTITDEGLLQLKGLKGLRHLDLRGTAVSRLAADVPQWFERLEYLGLPKGAVGLFGRLGMPRRVTLELGDAPAS
;
A
#
# COMPACT_ATOMS: atom_id res chain seq x y z
N MET A 1 -74.21 0.35 17.77
CA MET A 1 -73.73 0.88 16.49
C MET A 1 -72.30 0.39 16.30
N ARG A 2 -72.05 -0.35 15.21
CA ARG A 2 -70.75 -0.73 14.61
C ARG A 2 -69.76 -1.62 15.39
N THR A 3 -69.78 -2.89 15.00
CA THR A 3 -68.60 -3.74 14.80
C THR A 3 -67.59 -3.10 13.84
N LEU A 4 -66.29 -3.26 14.07
CA LEU A 4 -65.26 -3.32 13.03
C LEU A 4 -64.09 -4.23 13.46
N SER A 5 -63.60 -4.93 12.46
CA SER A 5 -62.74 -6.12 12.43
C SER A 5 -61.23 -5.85 12.60
N PRO A 6 -60.39 -6.91 12.63
CA PRO A 6 -58.98 -6.85 13.04
C PRO A 6 -58.03 -6.54 11.87
N ARG A 7 -56.79 -6.13 12.17
CA ARG A 7 -55.63 -6.35 11.29
C ARG A 7 -54.27 -6.10 11.97
N SER A 8 -53.42 -7.10 11.75
CA SER A 8 -51.94 -7.12 11.66
C SER A 8 -51.18 -5.80 11.57
N GLY A 9 -50.03 -5.75 12.24
CA GLY A 9 -48.93 -4.83 11.93
C GLY A 9 -47.74 -5.08 12.85
N PHE A 10 -46.66 -5.65 12.30
CA PHE A 10 -45.33 -5.63 12.91
C PHE A 10 -44.87 -4.18 12.96
N ASP A 11 -44.59 -3.67 14.15
CA ASP A 11 -44.19 -2.28 14.39
C ASP A 11 -42.65 -2.22 14.40
N TYR A 12 -42.06 -1.74 13.30
CA TYR A 12 -40.67 -1.29 13.24
C TYR A 12 -40.69 0.22 13.45
N PRO A 13 -39.94 0.77 14.42
CA PRO A 13 -39.81 2.21 14.52
C PRO A 13 -38.99 2.76 13.34
N ASP A 14 -39.67 3.53 12.49
CA ASP A 14 -39.10 4.46 11.52
C ASP A 14 -38.33 5.57 12.26
N GLU A 15 -37.01 5.56 12.16
CA GLU A 15 -36.17 6.78 12.23
C GLU A 15 -34.74 6.50 11.72
N PHE A 16 -34.62 6.07 10.47
CA PHE A 16 -33.37 6.25 9.70
C PHE A 16 -33.37 7.67 9.14
N VAL A 17 -32.85 8.61 9.92
CA VAL A 17 -32.50 9.94 9.43
C VAL A 17 -31.40 9.79 8.39
N LEU A 18 -31.76 9.96 7.12
CA LEU A 18 -30.83 10.15 6.00
C LEU A 18 -30.00 11.42 6.28
N SER A 19 -28.76 11.22 6.73
CA SER A 19 -27.75 12.27 6.78
C SER A 19 -27.37 12.66 5.35
N PRO A 20 -27.19 13.96 5.04
CA PRO A 20 -27.00 14.43 3.68
C PRO A 20 -25.65 13.97 3.12
N ALA A 21 -25.68 13.70 1.82
CA ALA A 21 -24.57 13.37 0.94
C ALA A 21 -23.19 13.81 1.44
N GLY A 22 -22.28 12.83 1.56
CA GLY A 22 -20.85 13.12 1.52
C GLY A 22 -20.50 13.96 0.29
N PRO A 23 -19.36 14.68 0.31
CA PRO A 23 -18.98 15.56 -0.79
C PRO A 23 -19.06 14.79 -2.12
N PRO A 24 -19.65 15.38 -3.18
CA PRO A 24 -19.78 14.70 -4.45
C PRO A 24 -18.39 14.25 -4.91
N MET A 25 -18.27 12.96 -5.27
CA MET A 25 -17.09 12.48 -5.97
C MET A 25 -16.79 13.45 -7.13
N PRO A 26 -15.53 13.88 -7.32
CA PRO A 26 -15.20 14.68 -8.49
C PRO A 26 -15.67 13.91 -9.74
N PRO A 27 -16.33 14.58 -10.70
CA PRO A 27 -16.74 13.91 -11.92
C PRO A 27 -15.50 13.28 -12.56
N ALA A 28 -15.62 12.02 -12.97
CA ALA A 28 -14.55 11.34 -13.69
C ALA A 28 -14.04 12.27 -14.81
N PRO A 29 -12.73 12.53 -14.91
CA PRO A 29 -12.22 13.43 -15.94
C PRO A 29 -12.64 12.91 -17.31
N LEU A 30 -13.35 13.74 -18.07
CA LEU A 30 -13.61 13.49 -19.48
C LEU A 30 -12.26 13.37 -20.19
N PRO A 31 -12.02 12.33 -21.00
CA PRO A 31 -10.74 12.18 -21.68
C PRO A 31 -10.53 13.34 -22.66
N SER A 32 -9.59 14.23 -22.36
CA SER A 32 -9.10 15.20 -23.33
C SER A 32 -8.13 14.50 -24.29
N ALA A 33 -8.42 14.60 -25.57
CA ALA A 33 -7.80 13.85 -26.65
C ALA A 33 -6.33 14.27 -26.89
N GLY A 34 -5.41 13.39 -26.50
CA GLY A 34 -4.26 13.04 -27.32
C GLY A 34 -4.31 11.53 -27.51
N GLU A 35 -4.65 11.05 -28.71
CA GLU A 35 -4.51 9.61 -28.98
C GLU A 35 -3.05 9.22 -28.68
N PRO A 36 -2.80 8.25 -27.79
CA PRO A 36 -1.43 7.81 -27.55
C PRO A 36 -0.84 7.33 -28.87
N ASP A 37 0.30 7.90 -29.26
CA ASP A 37 1.00 7.56 -30.51
C ASP A 37 1.14 6.04 -30.60
N VAL A 38 0.42 5.42 -31.55
CA VAL A 38 0.32 3.97 -31.64
C VAL A 38 1.65 3.46 -32.18
N PRO A 39 2.40 2.64 -31.42
CA PRO A 39 3.67 2.09 -31.89
C PRO A 39 3.54 1.45 -33.27
N ALA A 40 4.53 1.66 -34.13
CA ALA A 40 4.50 1.17 -35.50
C ALA A 40 4.28 -0.36 -35.59
N CYS A 41 4.81 -1.13 -34.62
CA CYS A 41 4.59 -2.57 -34.52
C CYS A 41 3.11 -2.93 -34.30
N LEU A 42 2.39 -2.19 -33.45
CA LEU A 42 0.95 -2.37 -33.22
C LEU A 42 0.14 -1.92 -34.43
N ALA A 43 0.54 -0.83 -35.09
CA ALA A 43 -0.11 -0.38 -36.32
C ALA A 43 -0.04 -1.45 -37.44
N VAL A 44 1.11 -2.12 -37.60
CA VAL A 44 1.27 -3.23 -38.57
C VAL A 44 0.31 -4.39 -38.25
N LEU A 45 0.07 -4.67 -36.97
CA LEU A 45 -0.90 -5.69 -36.53
C LEU A 45 -2.35 -5.19 -36.53
N GLY A 46 -2.58 -3.88 -36.67
CA GLY A 46 -3.92 -3.27 -36.59
C GLY A 46 -4.47 -3.20 -35.17
N LEU A 47 -3.59 -3.15 -34.16
CA LEU A 47 -3.92 -3.16 -32.75
C LEU A 47 -3.75 -1.76 -32.12
N ARG A 48 -4.50 -1.48 -31.06
CA ARG A 48 -4.40 -0.24 -30.26
C ARG A 48 -4.48 -0.57 -28.77
N PRO A 49 -3.61 0.01 -27.91
CA PRO A 49 -3.66 -0.17 -26.45
C PRO A 49 -5.03 0.20 -25.84
N PRO A 50 -5.47 -0.45 -24.75
CA PRO A 50 -4.83 -1.58 -24.05
C PRO A 50 -5.05 -2.94 -24.76
N LEU A 51 -4.05 -3.83 -24.74
CA LEU A 51 -4.10 -5.17 -25.35
C LEU A 51 -3.20 -6.17 -24.60
N THR A 52 -3.54 -7.45 -24.68
CA THR A 52 -2.83 -8.59 -24.09
C THR A 52 -1.89 -9.27 -25.09
N ILE A 53 -1.03 -10.18 -24.60
CA ILE A 53 -0.19 -11.03 -25.46
C ILE A 53 -1.06 -11.91 -26.37
N GLU A 54 -2.24 -12.32 -25.90
CA GLU A 54 -3.15 -13.13 -26.69
C GLU A 54 -3.75 -12.33 -27.86
N ASP A 55 -4.11 -11.07 -27.65
CA ASP A 55 -4.59 -10.18 -28.71
C ASP A 55 -3.52 -10.00 -29.82
N VAL A 56 -2.25 -9.87 -29.42
CA VAL A 56 -1.10 -9.81 -30.34
C VAL A 56 -0.97 -11.10 -31.15
N LYS A 57 -1.10 -12.27 -30.50
CA LYS A 57 -1.04 -13.58 -31.16
C LYS A 57 -2.19 -13.79 -32.14
N GLN A 58 -3.42 -13.48 -31.74
CA GLN A 58 -4.60 -13.66 -32.59
C GLN A 58 -4.52 -12.77 -33.84
N ALA A 59 -4.11 -11.51 -33.69
CA ALA A 59 -3.91 -10.61 -34.82
C ALA A 59 -2.79 -11.08 -35.76
N TYR A 60 -1.68 -11.58 -35.21
CA TYR A 60 -0.60 -12.16 -36.00
C TYR A 60 -1.05 -13.39 -36.79
N LEU A 61 -1.73 -14.34 -36.14
CA LEU A 61 -2.24 -15.56 -36.78
C LEU A 61 -3.20 -15.22 -37.93
N ALA A 62 -4.14 -14.31 -37.71
CA ALA A 62 -5.09 -13.87 -38.74
C ALA A 62 -4.37 -13.30 -39.97
N LYS A 63 -3.32 -12.48 -39.77
CA LYS A 63 -2.55 -11.88 -40.87
C LYS A 63 -1.56 -12.85 -41.52
N ALA A 64 -0.96 -13.74 -40.74
CA ALA A 64 0.00 -14.74 -41.23
C ALA A 64 -0.66 -15.73 -42.20
N VAL A 65 -1.94 -16.09 -41.95
CA VAL A 65 -2.73 -16.92 -42.86
C VAL A 65 -2.91 -16.26 -44.24
N THR A 66 -3.08 -14.93 -44.28
CA THR A 66 -3.27 -14.15 -45.51
C THR A 66 -1.97 -13.79 -46.23
N ALA A 67 -0.86 -13.63 -45.51
CA ALA A 67 0.43 -13.20 -46.05
C ALA A 67 1.37 -14.38 -46.38
N HIS A 68 0.90 -15.62 -46.29
CA HIS A 68 1.74 -16.81 -46.46
C HIS A 68 2.27 -16.95 -47.91
N PRO A 69 3.56 -17.27 -48.12
CA PRO A 69 4.19 -17.38 -49.45
C PRO A 69 3.51 -18.36 -50.40
N ASP A 70 3.05 -19.50 -49.88
CA ASP A 70 2.33 -20.53 -50.66
C ASP A 70 0.96 -20.08 -51.17
N ARG A 71 0.46 -18.93 -50.72
CA ARG A 71 -0.80 -18.31 -51.18
C ARG A 71 -0.57 -17.02 -51.98
N GLY A 72 0.66 -16.77 -52.44
CA GLY A 72 1.02 -15.61 -53.25
C GLY A 72 1.48 -14.38 -52.44
N GLY A 73 1.75 -14.53 -51.15
CA GLY A 73 2.29 -13.47 -50.30
C GLY A 73 3.78 -13.19 -50.56
N SER A 74 4.20 -11.93 -50.44
CA SER A 74 5.61 -11.55 -50.56
C SER A 74 6.41 -11.98 -49.31
N PRO A 75 7.58 -12.63 -49.46
CA PRO A 75 8.48 -12.93 -48.34
C PRO A 75 8.82 -11.69 -47.49
N GLU A 76 8.93 -10.52 -48.10
CA GLU A 76 9.23 -9.26 -47.42
C GLU A 76 8.09 -8.82 -46.50
N GLN A 77 6.83 -9.03 -46.93
CA GLN A 77 5.65 -8.73 -46.13
C GLN A 77 5.55 -9.66 -44.92
N PHE A 78 5.92 -10.93 -45.10
CA PHE A 78 5.94 -11.92 -44.03
C PHE A 78 7.02 -11.61 -42.97
N ILE A 79 8.24 -11.23 -43.40
CA ILE A 79 9.31 -10.79 -42.49
C ILE A 79 8.89 -9.55 -41.69
N ARG A 80 8.24 -8.58 -42.34
CA ARG A 80 7.76 -7.36 -41.68
C ARG A 80 6.67 -7.67 -40.64
N LEU A 81 5.81 -8.64 -40.93
CA LEU A 81 4.76 -9.10 -40.00
C LEU A 81 5.35 -9.82 -38.79
N GLN A 82 6.35 -10.69 -38.98
CA GLN A 82 7.03 -11.39 -37.89
C GLN A 82 7.79 -10.42 -36.98
N LYS A 83 8.53 -9.47 -37.55
CA LYS A 83 9.21 -8.41 -36.79
C LYS A 83 8.22 -7.58 -35.96
N ALA A 84 7.08 -7.19 -36.55
CA ALA A 84 6.04 -6.47 -35.84
C ALA A 84 5.42 -7.28 -34.68
N PHE A 85 5.29 -8.61 -34.84
CA PHE A 85 4.83 -9.49 -33.77
C PHE A 85 5.82 -9.59 -32.60
N GLU A 86 7.11 -9.71 -32.87
CA GLU A 86 8.15 -9.72 -31.84
C GLU A 86 8.17 -8.40 -31.05
N GLU A 87 8.24 -7.26 -31.76
CA GLU A 87 8.23 -5.92 -31.17
C GLU A 87 6.92 -5.62 -30.39
N ALA A 88 5.77 -6.07 -30.89
CA ALA A 88 4.50 -5.92 -30.20
C ALA A 88 4.43 -6.74 -28.90
N ASN A 89 4.98 -7.97 -28.89
CA ASN A 89 5.07 -8.78 -27.69
C ASN A 89 5.98 -8.14 -26.64
N GLU A 90 7.13 -7.59 -27.04
CA GLU A 90 8.02 -6.85 -26.13
C GLU A 90 7.33 -5.61 -25.56
N TYR A 91 6.64 -4.84 -26.42
CA TYR A 91 5.87 -3.67 -25.99
C TYR A 91 4.80 -4.02 -24.95
N VAL A 92 3.99 -5.06 -25.20
CA VAL A 92 2.94 -5.49 -24.28
C VAL A 92 3.53 -6.01 -22.98
N LYS A 93 4.59 -6.82 -23.02
CA LYS A 93 5.28 -7.29 -21.80
C LYS A 93 5.79 -6.12 -20.98
N PHE A 94 6.47 -5.15 -21.60
CA PHE A 94 6.97 -3.97 -20.92
C PHE A 94 5.85 -3.14 -20.28
N LYS A 95 4.75 -2.90 -21.01
CA LYS A 95 3.59 -2.17 -20.48
C LYS A 95 2.86 -2.95 -19.38
N ALA A 96 2.74 -4.27 -19.50
CA ALA A 96 2.14 -5.14 -18.49
C ALA A 96 2.97 -5.12 -17.20
N SER A 97 4.30 -5.29 -17.27
CA SER A 97 5.18 -5.18 -16.11
C SER A 97 5.11 -3.79 -15.45
N LYS A 98 4.98 -2.73 -16.25
CA LYS A 98 4.79 -1.36 -15.74
C LYS A 98 3.45 -1.19 -15.02
N LEU A 99 2.37 -1.78 -15.54
CA LEU A 99 1.04 -1.76 -14.91
C LEU A 99 1.00 -2.61 -13.63
N GLU A 100 1.63 -3.77 -13.64
CA GLU A 100 1.76 -4.64 -12.47
C GLU A 100 2.56 -3.95 -11.35
N TRP A 101 3.66 -3.30 -11.71
CA TRP A 101 4.42 -2.47 -10.78
C TRP A 101 3.59 -1.30 -10.21
N LEU A 102 2.82 -0.59 -11.06
CA LEU A 102 1.92 0.46 -10.61
C LEU A 102 0.84 -0.08 -9.67
N ALA A 103 0.22 -1.22 -10.00
CA ALA A 103 -0.80 -1.86 -9.19
C ALA A 103 -0.25 -2.22 -7.80
N SER A 104 0.93 -2.83 -7.74
CA SER A 104 1.61 -3.12 -6.47
C SER A 104 1.89 -1.86 -5.65
N LYS A 105 2.22 -0.73 -6.31
CA LYS A 105 2.41 0.56 -5.62
C LYS A 105 1.11 1.17 -5.12
N VAL A 106 0.03 1.07 -5.89
CA VAL A 106 -1.31 1.50 -5.45
C VAL A 106 -1.78 0.68 -4.25
N GLU A 107 -1.56 -0.64 -4.27
CA GLU A 107 -1.89 -1.51 -3.15
C GLU A 107 -1.09 -1.14 -1.90
N ALA A 108 0.24 -1.01 -2.01
CA ALA A 108 1.08 -0.59 -0.89
C ALA A 108 0.69 0.79 -0.34
N TYR A 109 0.35 1.74 -1.22
CA TYR A 109 -0.15 3.05 -0.83
C TYR A 109 -1.49 2.93 -0.08
N ALA A 110 -2.44 2.14 -0.57
CA ALA A 110 -3.72 1.93 0.10
C ALA A 110 -3.54 1.33 1.51
N GLU A 111 -2.66 0.34 1.65
CA GLU A 111 -2.31 -0.24 2.95
C GLU A 111 -1.69 0.79 3.90
N GLN A 112 -0.79 1.66 3.41
CA GLN A 112 -0.24 2.76 4.20
C GLN A 112 -1.32 3.77 4.61
N GLN A 113 -2.30 4.04 3.73
CA GLN A 113 -3.42 4.93 4.05
C GLN A 113 -4.35 4.35 5.11
N GLU A 114 -4.53 3.03 5.17
CA GLU A 114 -5.23 2.37 6.28
C GLU A 114 -4.52 2.64 7.61
N ILE A 115 -3.19 2.48 7.66
CA ILE A 115 -2.40 2.77 8.86
C ILE A 115 -2.49 4.25 9.23
N ALA A 116 -2.33 5.15 8.25
CA ALA A 116 -2.38 6.58 8.48
C ALA A 116 -3.75 7.03 9.04
N SER A 117 -4.83 6.56 8.41
CA SER A 117 -6.19 6.84 8.87
C SER A 117 -6.42 6.29 10.28
N ALA A 118 -6.05 5.03 10.52
CA ALA A 118 -6.19 4.40 11.83
C ALA A 118 -5.40 5.13 12.94
N ALA A 119 -4.21 5.62 12.63
CA ALA A 119 -3.40 6.40 13.57
C ALA A 119 -4.07 7.75 13.88
N ILE A 120 -4.51 8.48 12.86
CA ILE A 120 -5.17 9.80 12.99
C ILE A 120 -6.48 9.68 13.77
N GLU A 121 -7.32 8.68 13.46
CA GLU A 121 -8.58 8.42 14.16
C GLU A 121 -8.39 8.10 15.64
N ARG A 122 -7.23 7.52 15.99
CA ARG A 122 -6.82 7.24 17.37
C ARG A 122 -6.17 8.43 18.07
N GLY A 123 -6.12 9.60 17.42
CA GLY A 123 -5.51 10.83 17.95
C GLY A 123 -3.98 10.89 17.78
N GLY A 124 -3.41 10.03 16.93
CA GLY A 124 -2.01 10.03 16.57
C GLY A 124 -1.68 10.99 15.42
N ALA A 125 -0.40 10.97 15.02
CA ALA A 125 0.14 11.74 13.92
C ALA A 125 1.03 10.84 13.04
N ILE A 126 1.14 11.21 11.77
CA ILE A 126 1.95 10.50 10.78
C ILE A 126 2.79 11.47 9.96
N GLU A 127 3.88 10.97 9.38
CA GLU A 127 4.69 11.69 8.40
C GLU A 127 4.83 10.83 7.14
N MET A 128 4.53 11.46 6.00
CA MET A 128 4.72 10.89 4.67
C MET A 128 5.91 11.58 4.00
N GLU A 129 6.80 10.82 3.39
CA GLU A 129 7.90 11.35 2.57
C GLU A 129 7.52 11.27 1.09
N GLU A 130 7.58 12.42 0.42
CA GLU A 130 7.26 12.54 -1.01
C GLU A 130 8.43 12.05 -1.88
N THR A 131 8.10 11.35 -2.97
CA THR A 131 9.10 10.84 -3.92
C THR A 131 8.91 11.46 -5.32
N ASP A 132 9.71 12.49 -5.61
CA ASP A 132 9.59 13.35 -6.79
C ASP A 132 9.70 12.66 -8.17
N TRP A 133 10.33 11.49 -8.28
CA TRP A 133 10.63 10.90 -9.59
C TRP A 133 9.39 10.35 -10.31
N LEU A 134 8.35 9.96 -9.56
CA LEU A 134 7.09 9.46 -10.13
C LEU A 134 6.29 10.58 -10.78
N ARG A 135 6.18 11.75 -10.14
CA ARG A 135 5.58 12.94 -10.77
C ARG A 135 6.24 13.26 -12.10
N LYS A 136 7.57 13.22 -12.13
CA LYS A 136 8.37 13.49 -13.35
C LYS A 136 8.16 12.43 -14.45
N SER A 137 7.84 11.19 -14.08
CA SER A 137 7.75 10.06 -15.01
C SER A 137 6.31 9.69 -15.42
N PHE A 138 5.31 10.11 -14.63
CA PHE A 138 3.90 9.69 -14.78
C PHE A 138 2.89 10.87 -14.72
N GLY A 139 3.33 12.09 -14.43
CA GLY A 139 2.44 13.25 -14.24
C GLY A 139 1.98 13.44 -12.78
N GLU A 140 1.34 14.57 -12.49
CA GLU A 140 0.93 14.92 -11.12
C GLU A 140 -0.09 13.93 -10.51
N ASP A 141 -0.96 13.37 -11.34
CA ASP A 141 -2.06 12.47 -10.93
C ASP A 141 -1.59 11.18 -10.22
N PHE A 142 -0.33 10.77 -10.43
CA PHE A 142 0.25 9.56 -9.85
C PHE A 142 1.39 9.84 -8.85
N GLY A 143 1.66 11.12 -8.55
CA GLY A 143 2.75 11.51 -7.66
C GLY A 143 2.64 10.91 -6.27
N HIS A 144 1.44 10.98 -5.69
CA HIS A 144 1.18 10.59 -4.30
C HIS A 144 1.25 9.09 -4.04
N VAL A 145 1.09 8.25 -5.08
CA VAL A 145 1.22 6.78 -4.95
C VAL A 145 2.67 6.38 -4.65
N ALA A 146 3.61 7.31 -4.85
CA ALA A 146 5.01 7.15 -4.51
C ALA A 146 5.34 7.50 -3.06
N ASP A 147 4.43 8.19 -2.36
CA ASP A 147 4.66 8.71 -1.03
C ASP A 147 4.81 7.53 -0.06
N LYS A 148 5.67 7.72 0.93
CA LYS A 148 6.07 6.66 1.86
C LYS A 148 5.74 7.06 3.27
N LEU A 149 5.02 6.21 3.99
CA LEU A 149 4.84 6.37 5.43
C LEU A 149 6.17 6.11 6.16
N VAL A 150 6.77 7.17 6.70
CA VAL A 150 8.09 7.13 7.34
C VAL A 150 8.04 7.25 8.86
N ALA A 151 6.98 7.87 9.40
CA ALA A 151 6.78 7.98 10.84
C ALA A 151 5.32 7.78 11.24
N VAL A 152 5.13 7.07 12.36
CA VAL A 152 3.85 6.94 13.06
C VAL A 152 4.07 7.28 14.53
N ARG A 153 3.30 8.22 15.06
CA ARG A 153 3.27 8.56 16.48
C ARG A 153 1.85 8.42 17.00
N LEU A 154 1.64 7.46 17.88
CA LEU A 154 0.37 7.26 18.56
C LEU A 154 0.67 7.09 20.04
N ARG A 155 0.57 8.18 20.80
CA ARG A 155 0.85 8.16 22.23
C ARG A 155 -0.44 8.00 23.04
N GLY A 156 -0.31 7.38 24.21
CA GLY A 156 -1.43 7.14 25.12
C GLY A 156 -2.21 5.87 24.80
N PRO A 157 -3.32 5.60 25.52
CA PRO A 157 -3.90 4.26 25.65
C PRO A 157 -4.47 3.66 24.37
N GLN A 158 -4.59 4.44 23.28
CA GLN A 158 -5.02 3.96 21.97
C GLN A 158 -3.91 3.25 21.18
N ALA A 159 -2.65 3.35 21.64
CA ALA A 159 -1.56 2.49 21.17
C ALA A 159 -1.61 1.13 21.86
N ASP A 160 -2.53 0.29 21.41
CA ASP A 160 -2.83 -1.03 21.94
C ASP A 160 -2.33 -2.16 21.01
N ASP A 161 -2.55 -3.40 21.43
CA ASP A 161 -2.19 -4.58 20.64
C ASP A 161 -2.97 -4.65 19.32
N VAL A 162 -4.19 -4.08 19.24
CA VAL A 162 -4.97 -4.05 18.00
C VAL A 162 -4.28 -3.19 16.95
N PHE A 163 -3.80 -2.00 17.34
CA PHE A 163 -3.01 -1.16 16.46
C PHE A 163 -1.69 -1.84 16.06
N ALA A 164 -1.03 -2.53 16.98
CA ALA A 164 0.19 -3.28 16.68
C ALA A 164 -0.04 -4.45 15.70
N ILE A 165 -1.16 -5.16 15.82
CA ILE A 165 -1.58 -6.22 14.87
C ILE A 165 -1.80 -5.63 13.49
N LEU A 166 -2.48 -4.48 13.40
CA LEU A 166 -2.70 -3.79 12.13
C LEU A 166 -1.37 -3.41 11.46
N LEU A 167 -0.43 -2.83 12.21
CA LEU A 167 0.92 -2.54 11.72
C LEU A 167 1.65 -3.80 11.24
N GLY A 168 1.59 -4.89 12.02
CA GLY A 168 2.19 -6.17 11.67
C GLY A 168 1.61 -6.78 10.39
N PHE A 169 0.29 -6.71 10.21
CA PHE A 169 -0.40 -7.20 9.03
C PHE A 169 0.01 -6.44 7.76
N ARG A 170 0.33 -5.15 7.88
CA ARG A 170 0.80 -4.29 6.77
C ARG A 170 2.33 -4.16 6.69
N ALA A 171 3.11 -4.99 7.39
CA ALA A 171 4.56 -4.82 7.46
C ALA A 171 5.27 -4.82 6.09
N GLU A 172 4.74 -5.52 5.09
CA GLU A 172 5.31 -5.58 3.74
C GLU A 172 5.23 -4.25 2.95
N SER A 173 4.26 -3.40 3.26
CA SER A 173 4.15 -2.05 2.70
C SER A 173 4.81 -0.98 3.56
N LEU A 174 5.18 -1.28 4.81
CA LEU A 174 5.84 -0.38 5.76
C LEU A 174 7.38 -0.45 5.73
N LYS A 175 7.96 -0.70 4.55
CA LYS A 175 9.42 -0.88 4.38
C LYS A 175 10.26 0.35 4.68
N ASP A 176 9.65 1.53 4.55
CA ASP A 176 10.28 2.82 4.77
C ASP A 176 9.93 3.42 6.16
N LEU A 177 9.13 2.73 6.97
CA LEU A 177 8.78 3.18 8.32
C LEU A 177 10.03 3.18 9.21
N ALA A 178 10.52 4.37 9.55
CA ALA A 178 11.73 4.57 10.33
C ALA A 178 11.45 4.91 11.80
N LEU A 179 10.31 5.57 12.08
CA LEU A 179 9.92 6.00 13.41
C LEU A 179 8.56 5.43 13.82
N LEU A 180 8.54 4.74 14.96
CA LEU A 180 7.32 4.28 15.61
C LEU A 180 7.35 4.70 17.08
N ASP A 181 6.47 5.62 17.45
CA ASP A 181 6.31 6.10 18.82
C ASP A 181 4.94 5.66 19.35
N LEU A 182 4.95 4.72 20.30
CA LEU A 182 3.78 4.13 20.94
C LEU A 182 3.79 4.41 22.45
N ALA A 183 4.51 5.44 22.89
CA ALA A 183 4.73 5.70 24.30
C ALA A 183 3.42 6.00 25.04
N GLY A 184 3.28 5.45 26.25
CA GLY A 184 2.06 5.54 27.07
C GLY A 184 0.89 4.69 26.55
N GLY A 185 1.14 3.84 25.57
CA GLY A 185 0.20 2.86 25.06
C GLY A 185 -0.09 1.72 26.03
N THR A 186 -1.17 0.99 25.76
CA THR A 186 -1.51 -0.25 26.48
C THR A 186 -0.93 -1.50 25.81
N ILE A 187 -0.12 -1.33 24.74
CA ILE A 187 0.58 -2.41 24.04
C ILE A 187 1.35 -3.32 25.02
N THR A 188 1.23 -4.63 24.80
CA THR A 188 1.83 -5.70 25.61
C THR A 188 2.96 -6.40 24.83
N ASP A 189 3.55 -7.44 25.45
CA ASP A 189 4.47 -8.33 24.75
C ASP A 189 3.81 -8.99 23.51
N GLU A 190 2.50 -9.25 23.51
CA GLU A 190 1.79 -9.87 22.37
C GLU A 190 1.69 -8.91 21.17
N GLY A 191 1.33 -7.65 21.39
CA GLY A 191 1.37 -6.63 20.35
C GLY A 191 2.78 -6.36 19.86
N LEU A 192 3.76 -6.30 20.76
CA LEU A 192 5.17 -6.10 20.39
C LEU A 192 5.70 -7.20 19.45
N LEU A 193 5.25 -8.45 19.60
CA LEU A 193 5.61 -9.54 18.67
C LEU A 193 5.17 -9.26 17.23
N GLN A 194 4.04 -8.57 17.03
CA GLN A 194 3.50 -8.24 15.71
C GLN A 194 4.41 -7.26 14.96
N LEU A 195 5.16 -6.43 15.70
CA LEU A 195 6.03 -5.41 15.12
C LEU A 195 7.32 -5.98 14.50
N LYS A 196 7.63 -7.28 14.70
CA LYS A 196 8.87 -7.92 14.19
C LYS A 196 9.11 -7.75 12.69
N GLY A 197 8.05 -7.59 11.90
CA GLY A 197 8.13 -7.40 10.45
C GLY A 197 8.63 -6.01 10.02
N LEU A 198 8.63 -5.01 10.92
CA LEU A 198 8.98 -3.63 10.62
C LEU A 198 10.51 -3.43 10.56
N LYS A 199 11.17 -4.08 9.59
CA LYS A 199 12.64 -4.15 9.46
C LYS A 199 13.31 -2.79 9.17
N GLY A 200 12.53 -1.80 8.76
CA GLY A 200 12.99 -0.43 8.51
C GLY A 200 13.22 0.42 9.76
N LEU A 201 12.71 -0.01 10.92
CA LEU A 201 12.69 0.84 12.13
C LEU A 201 14.10 1.24 12.60
N ARG A 202 14.24 2.53 12.86
CA ARG A 202 15.40 3.18 13.48
C ARG A 202 15.08 3.71 14.87
N HIS A 203 13.84 4.13 15.08
CA HIS A 203 13.37 4.68 16.34
C HIS A 203 12.10 3.95 16.77
N LEU A 204 12.16 3.31 17.94
CA LEU A 204 11.01 2.67 18.57
C LEU A 204 10.88 3.17 20.01
N ASP A 205 9.75 3.80 20.33
CA ASP A 205 9.45 4.23 21.70
C ASP A 205 8.25 3.48 22.27
N LEU A 206 8.50 2.74 23.35
CA LEU A 206 7.52 1.94 24.10
C LEU A 206 7.53 2.35 25.58
N ARG A 207 8.08 3.52 25.94
CA ARG A 207 8.09 3.98 27.35
C ARG A 207 6.66 4.09 27.88
N GLY A 208 6.47 3.73 29.15
CA GLY A 208 5.14 3.74 29.78
C GLY A 208 4.12 2.72 29.24
N THR A 209 4.56 1.69 28.51
CA THR A 209 3.70 0.58 28.03
C THR A 209 3.74 -0.65 28.95
N ALA A 210 2.97 -1.70 28.62
CA ALA A 210 2.95 -2.97 29.36
C ALA A 210 4.00 -4.00 28.85
N VAL A 211 4.89 -3.58 27.93
CA VAL A 211 5.99 -4.42 27.43
C VAL A 211 6.97 -4.76 28.54
N SER A 212 7.36 -6.04 28.61
CA SER A 212 8.31 -6.50 29.63
C SER A 212 9.23 -7.60 29.13
N ARG A 213 8.76 -8.85 29.01
CA ARG A 213 9.62 -10.03 28.84
C ARG A 213 10.40 -10.00 27.52
N LEU A 214 9.80 -9.42 26.49
CA LEU A 214 10.39 -9.36 25.15
C LEU A 214 11.28 -8.14 24.92
N ALA A 215 11.31 -7.20 25.87
CA ALA A 215 11.97 -5.91 25.73
C ALA A 215 13.48 -6.05 25.43
N ALA A 216 14.14 -7.08 25.97
CA ALA A 216 15.57 -7.34 25.74
C ALA A 216 15.88 -7.90 24.35
N ASP A 217 14.89 -8.48 23.65
CA ASP A 217 15.08 -9.10 22.33
C ASP A 217 14.91 -8.10 21.17
N VAL A 218 14.25 -6.97 21.44
CA VAL A 218 13.93 -5.92 20.46
C VAL A 218 15.13 -5.53 19.56
N PRO A 219 16.35 -5.29 20.08
CA PRO A 219 17.50 -4.92 19.24
C PRO A 219 17.95 -5.99 18.24
N GLN A 220 17.56 -7.26 18.44
CA GLN A 220 17.87 -8.36 17.51
C GLN A 220 16.86 -8.43 16.37
N TRP A 221 15.64 -7.92 16.55
CA TRP A 221 14.61 -7.96 15.52
C TRP A 221 14.76 -6.84 14.49
N PHE A 222 15.32 -5.70 14.93
CA PHE A 222 15.46 -4.47 14.18
C PHE A 222 16.96 -4.14 13.97
N GLU A 223 17.50 -4.60 12.84
CA GLU A 223 18.93 -4.47 12.51
C GLU A 223 19.39 -3.02 12.45
N ARG A 224 18.49 -2.11 12.05
CA ARG A 224 18.75 -0.69 11.87
C ARG A 224 18.34 0.18 13.07
N LEU A 225 17.95 -0.43 14.19
CA LEU A 225 17.52 0.31 15.36
C LEU A 225 18.66 1.14 15.94
N GLU A 226 18.38 2.41 16.19
CA GLU A 226 19.29 3.43 16.71
C GLU A 226 18.79 4.00 18.05
N TYR A 227 17.48 4.04 18.25
CA TYR A 227 16.85 4.45 19.51
C TYR A 227 15.80 3.44 19.95
N LEU A 228 15.83 3.12 21.24
CA LEU A 228 14.87 2.24 21.89
C LEU A 228 14.44 2.81 23.24
N GLY A 229 13.19 3.29 23.32
CA GLY A 229 12.54 3.63 24.58
C GLY A 229 11.76 2.42 25.12
N LEU A 230 11.94 2.05 26.38
CA LEU A 230 11.21 0.93 27.01
C LEU A 230 10.65 1.32 28.38
N PRO A 231 9.63 0.60 28.88
CA PRO A 231 9.08 0.83 30.21
C PRO A 231 10.15 0.66 31.29
N LYS A 232 9.97 1.40 32.40
CA LYS A 232 10.83 1.25 33.57
C LYS A 232 10.79 -0.19 34.07
N GLY A 233 11.96 -0.82 34.18
CA GLY A 233 12.08 -2.20 34.67
C GLY A 233 11.86 -3.28 33.61
N ALA A 234 11.50 -2.93 32.37
CA ALA A 234 11.35 -3.91 31.28
C ALA A 234 12.67 -4.64 30.96
N VAL A 235 13.82 -4.01 31.23
CA VAL A 235 15.14 -4.60 31.03
C VAL A 235 16.00 -4.50 32.29
N GLY A 236 16.44 -5.65 32.78
CA GLY A 236 17.38 -5.80 33.89
C GLY A 236 18.84 -5.48 33.51
N LEU A 237 19.75 -5.53 34.49
CA LEU A 237 21.16 -5.14 34.31
C LEU A 237 21.85 -5.85 33.14
N PHE A 238 21.66 -7.17 33.02
CA PHE A 238 22.28 -7.95 31.94
C PHE A 238 21.75 -7.58 30.56
N GLY A 239 20.44 -7.34 30.41
CA GLY A 239 19.87 -6.89 29.15
C GLY A 239 20.40 -5.52 28.73
N ARG A 240 20.65 -4.62 29.69
CA ARG A 240 21.29 -3.33 29.42
C ARG A 240 22.76 -3.48 29.00
N LEU A 241 23.51 -4.37 29.65
CA LEU A 241 24.89 -4.68 29.28
C LEU A 241 24.99 -5.35 27.89
N GLY A 242 23.95 -6.10 27.49
CA GLY A 242 23.84 -6.73 26.19
C GLY A 242 23.31 -5.82 25.07
N MET A 243 22.96 -4.57 25.35
CA MET A 243 22.47 -3.65 24.32
C MET A 243 23.56 -3.39 23.27
N PRO A 244 23.23 -3.51 21.97
CA PRO A 244 24.16 -3.15 20.91
C PRO A 244 24.59 -1.69 21.04
N ARG A 245 25.88 -1.40 20.82
CA ARG A 245 26.43 -0.03 20.90
C ARG A 245 25.74 1.00 19.99
N ARG A 246 25.08 0.53 18.92
CA ARG A 246 24.33 1.38 17.98
C ARG A 246 23.00 1.88 18.55
N VAL A 247 22.49 1.25 19.61
CA VAL A 247 21.18 1.55 20.19
C VAL A 247 21.35 2.45 21.40
N THR A 248 20.74 3.63 21.33
CA THR A 248 20.49 4.48 22.49
C THR A 248 19.29 3.92 23.23
N LEU A 249 19.51 3.41 24.44
CA LEU A 249 18.45 2.85 25.29
C LEU A 249 17.98 3.90 26.31
N GLU A 250 16.67 4.17 26.33
CA GLU A 250 16.00 4.95 27.37
C GLU A 250 14.96 4.11 28.12
N LEU A 251 14.93 4.25 29.45
CA LEU A 251 14.00 3.54 30.30
C LEU A 251 13.19 4.54 31.13
N GLY A 252 11.87 4.48 31.05
CA GLY A 252 11.05 5.43 31.79
C GLY A 252 9.56 5.36 31.50
N ASP A 253 8.89 6.39 31.98
CA ASP A 253 7.49 6.66 31.72
C ASP A 253 7.35 7.36 30.36
N ALA A 254 6.12 7.43 29.85
CA ALA A 254 5.85 8.13 28.60
C ALA A 254 6.24 9.62 28.70
N PRO A 255 6.89 10.19 27.68
CA PRO A 255 7.19 11.62 27.65
C PRO A 255 5.89 12.44 27.67
N ALA A 256 5.95 13.62 28.29
CA ALA A 256 4.85 14.58 28.24
C ALA A 256 4.51 14.94 26.78
N SER A 257 3.22 15.13 26.51
CA SER A 257 2.64 15.47 25.21
C SER A 257 3.12 16.82 24.69
#